data_AF-A0A3C1Z7U4-F1
#
_entry.id   AF-A0A3C1Z7U4-F1
#
_cell.length_a   1.000
_cell.length_b   1.000
_cell.length_c   1.000
_cell.angle_alpha   90.00
_cell.angle_beta   90.00
_cell.angle_gamma   90.00
#
_symmetry.space_group_name_H-M   'P 1'
#
loop_
_entity.id
_entity.type
_entity.pdbx_description
1 polymer ?
#
loop_
_entity_poly.entity_id
_entity_poly.type
_entity_poly.pdbx_seq_one_letter_code
_entity_poly.pdbx_strand_id
1 'polypeptide(L)'
;QLPIWLGDINTLTTQFEKIVTDILATVDFDVDGVVFEVTNESLKTQMGANRKFHRWQIAFKENKDKAQVKVLSVTPQVGRTGKITPVAELEPTLLSGATIVRATGHHYGLVKEQGLGAGSIIELTRSGLVIPKINKVLKSAAVDIPDHCPSCGEKLQWESDFLMCVNHAICPAQVIGKMAYFFKILANNDGFGIATIKKLYEHGIRKISQI
;
A
#
# COMPACT_ATOMS: atom_id res chain seq x y z
N GLN A 1 -21.50 -3.27 -25.62
CA GLN A 1 -22.10 -3.53 -24.30
C GLN A 1 -21.24 -4.58 -23.62
N LEU A 2 -21.01 -4.46 -22.31
CA LEU A 2 -20.30 -5.49 -21.56
C LEU A 2 -21.15 -6.76 -21.50
N PRO A 3 -20.54 -7.96 -21.47
CA PRO A 3 -21.26 -9.21 -21.28
C PRO A 3 -21.98 -9.21 -19.93
N ILE A 4 -23.22 -9.71 -19.93
CA ILE A 4 -24.06 -9.80 -18.73
C ILE A 4 -24.59 -11.21 -18.56
N TRP A 5 -24.69 -11.64 -17.31
CA TRP A 5 -25.45 -12.83 -16.91
C TRP A 5 -26.61 -12.41 -16.02
N LEU A 6 -27.77 -13.03 -16.22
CA LEU A 6 -28.97 -12.81 -15.43
C LEU A 6 -29.44 -14.15 -14.87
N GLY A 7 -29.76 -14.18 -13.58
CA GLY A 7 -30.29 -15.36 -12.93
C GLY A 7 -30.74 -15.07 -11.51
N ASP A 8 -31.25 -16.09 -10.84
CA ASP A 8 -31.65 -16.00 -9.44
C ASP A 8 -30.49 -16.27 -8.49
N ILE A 9 -30.72 -15.97 -7.21
CA ILE A 9 -29.71 -16.11 -6.16
C ILE A 9 -29.30 -17.57 -5.93
N ASN A 10 -30.18 -18.54 -6.21
CA ASN A 10 -29.89 -19.95 -6.03
C ASN A 10 -28.89 -20.43 -7.09
N THR A 11 -29.11 -20.03 -8.34
CA THR A 11 -28.22 -20.32 -9.46
C THR A 11 -26.88 -19.63 -9.27
N LEU A 12 -26.90 -18.35 -8.88
CA LEU A 12 -25.67 -17.61 -8.57
C LEU A 12 -24.85 -18.30 -7.48
N THR A 13 -25.50 -18.76 -6.41
CA THR A 13 -24.82 -19.38 -5.26
C THR A 13 -24.26 -20.77 -5.61
N THR A 14 -25.01 -21.56 -6.39
CA THR A 14 -24.60 -22.93 -6.75
C THR A 14 -23.58 -22.99 -7.88
N GLN A 15 -23.55 -21.99 -8.77
CA GLN A 15 -22.70 -21.97 -9.97
C GLN A 15 -21.73 -20.77 -9.99
N PHE A 16 -21.46 -20.17 -8.83
CA PHE A 16 -20.71 -18.92 -8.69
C PHE A 16 -19.41 -18.88 -9.51
N GLU A 17 -18.50 -19.83 -9.28
CA GLU A 17 -17.18 -19.84 -9.95
C GLU A 17 -17.30 -19.98 -11.47
N LYS A 18 -18.24 -20.79 -11.94
CA LYS A 18 -18.50 -21.01 -13.36
C LYS A 18 -19.00 -19.73 -14.02
N ILE A 19 -20.00 -19.06 -13.43
CA ILE A 19 -20.56 -17.81 -13.95
C ILE A 19 -19.48 -16.73 -14.06
N VAL A 20 -18.67 -16.56 -13.02
CA VAL A 20 -17.58 -15.58 -13.02
C VAL A 20 -16.57 -15.89 -14.13
N THR A 21 -16.12 -17.14 -14.23
CA THR A 21 -15.13 -17.56 -15.23
C THR A 21 -15.66 -17.39 -16.65
N ASP A 22 -16.91 -17.79 -16.90
CA ASP A 22 -17.55 -17.67 -18.21
C ASP A 22 -17.68 -16.20 -18.64
N ILE A 23 -18.06 -15.29 -17.74
CA ILE A 23 -18.10 -13.84 -18.06
C ILE A 23 -16.71 -13.31 -18.37
N LEU A 24 -15.71 -13.60 -17.53
CA LEU A 24 -14.35 -13.10 -17.73
C LEU A 24 -13.73 -13.59 -19.05
N ALA A 25 -14.08 -14.79 -19.50
CA ALA A 25 -13.60 -15.35 -20.76
C ALA A 25 -14.21 -14.70 -22.01
N THR A 26 -15.26 -13.88 -21.88
CA THR A 26 -15.96 -13.25 -23.01
C THR A 26 -15.43 -11.88 -23.41
N VAL A 27 -14.43 -11.35 -22.70
CA VAL A 27 -13.79 -10.06 -23.01
C VAL A 27 -12.37 -10.26 -23.52
N ASP A 28 -11.94 -9.41 -24.46
CA ASP A 28 -10.63 -9.41 -25.11
C ASP A 28 -9.66 -8.36 -24.55
N PHE A 29 -9.96 -7.85 -23.35
CA PHE A 29 -9.18 -6.85 -22.64
C PHE A 29 -9.08 -7.19 -21.15
N ASP A 30 -8.08 -6.61 -20.48
CA ASP A 30 -7.85 -6.83 -19.06
C ASP A 30 -9.00 -6.27 -18.22
N VAL A 31 -9.51 -7.10 -17.31
CA VAL A 31 -10.55 -6.75 -16.34
C VAL A 31 -10.12 -7.18 -14.95
N ASP A 32 -10.48 -6.40 -13.93
CA ASP A 32 -10.05 -6.65 -12.55
C ASP A 32 -11.08 -7.42 -11.71
N GLY A 33 -12.17 -7.87 -12.34
CA GLY A 33 -13.25 -8.60 -11.71
C GLY A 33 -14.59 -8.49 -12.43
N VAL A 34 -15.66 -8.86 -11.72
CA VAL A 34 -17.05 -8.72 -12.16
C VAL A 34 -17.86 -7.92 -11.16
N VAL A 35 -18.93 -7.27 -11.60
CA VAL A 35 -19.86 -6.54 -10.74
C VAL A 35 -21.15 -7.33 -10.62
N PHE A 36 -21.56 -7.61 -9.38
CA PHE A 36 -22.85 -8.19 -9.07
C PHE A 36 -23.83 -7.07 -8.71
N GLU A 37 -25.02 -7.10 -9.30
CA GLU A 37 -26.06 -6.11 -9.10
C GLU A 37 -27.43 -6.79 -8.94
N VAL A 38 -28.20 -6.35 -7.95
CA VAL A 38 -29.61 -6.72 -7.84
C VAL A 38 -30.40 -6.06 -8.96
N THR A 39 -31.16 -6.80 -9.75
CA THR A 39 -31.89 -6.27 -10.91
C THR A 39 -33.27 -5.69 -10.56
N ASN A 40 -33.82 -6.01 -9.38
CA ASN A 40 -35.14 -5.54 -8.94
C ASN A 40 -35.06 -4.13 -8.34
N GLU A 41 -35.76 -3.17 -8.96
CA GLU A 41 -35.73 -1.74 -8.56
C GLU A 41 -36.35 -1.47 -7.16
N SER A 42 -37.37 -2.23 -6.76
CA SER A 42 -37.96 -2.11 -5.42
C SER A 42 -36.95 -2.54 -4.35
N LEU A 43 -36.22 -3.64 -4.59
CA LEU A 43 -35.15 -4.09 -3.70
C LEU A 43 -33.98 -3.11 -3.67
N LYS A 44 -33.56 -2.54 -4.81
CA LYS A 44 -32.52 -1.49 -4.83
C LYS A 44 -32.91 -0.31 -3.94
N THR A 45 -34.16 0.14 -4.04
CA THR A 45 -34.70 1.24 -3.24
C THR A 45 -34.67 0.92 -1.75
N GLN A 46 -35.12 -0.28 -1.36
CA GLN A 46 -35.11 -0.71 0.05
C GLN A 46 -33.70 -0.88 0.61
N MET A 47 -32.76 -1.42 -0.17
CA MET A 47 -31.38 -1.62 0.25
C MET A 47 -30.66 -0.28 0.44
N GLY A 48 -30.90 0.69 -0.46
CA GLY A 48 -30.33 2.03 -0.39
C GLY A 48 -28.82 2.10 -0.62
N ALA A 49 -28.20 3.17 -0.13
CA ALA A 49 -26.77 3.45 -0.28
C ALA A 49 -26.21 4.19 0.94
N ASN A 50 -24.88 4.18 1.10
CA ASN A 50 -24.17 5.10 1.99
C ASN A 50 -23.53 6.23 1.16
N ARG A 51 -22.77 7.14 1.81
CA ARG A 51 -22.12 8.28 1.13
C ARG A 51 -21.20 7.90 -0.03
N LYS A 52 -20.73 6.65 -0.10
CA LYS A 52 -19.70 6.19 -1.04
C LYS A 52 -20.13 5.00 -1.91
N PHE A 53 -21.07 4.16 -1.47
CA PHE A 53 -21.39 2.89 -2.14
C PHE A 53 -22.89 2.53 -2.05
N HIS A 54 -23.43 1.93 -3.10
CA HIS A 54 -24.73 1.26 -3.11
C HIS A 54 -24.66 -0.07 -2.34
N ARG A 55 -25.72 -0.44 -1.62
CA ARG A 55 -25.77 -1.72 -0.89
C ARG A 55 -26.19 -2.91 -1.76
N TRP A 56 -26.81 -2.63 -2.90
CA TRP A 56 -27.33 -3.61 -3.86
C TRP A 56 -26.34 -3.96 -5.00
N GLN A 57 -25.13 -3.44 -4.93
CA GLN A 57 -24.07 -3.66 -5.92
C GLN A 57 -22.74 -3.95 -5.23
N ILE A 58 -22.00 -4.94 -5.72
CA ILE A 58 -20.67 -5.29 -5.22
C ILE A 58 -19.73 -5.66 -6.36
N ALA A 59 -18.51 -5.13 -6.33
CA ALA A 59 -17.44 -5.54 -7.23
C ALA A 59 -16.71 -6.75 -6.61
N PHE A 60 -16.77 -7.89 -7.27
CA PHE A 60 -15.97 -9.06 -6.95
C PHE A 60 -14.70 -9.03 -7.78
N LYS A 61 -13.56 -8.80 -7.12
CA LYS A 61 -12.25 -8.74 -7.75
C LYS A 61 -11.43 -9.95 -7.35
N GLU A 62 -10.99 -10.72 -8.33
CA GLU A 62 -10.16 -11.88 -8.08
C GLU A 62 -8.69 -11.49 -8.24
N ASN A 63 -8.03 -11.21 -7.12
CA ASN A 63 -6.64 -10.79 -7.11
C ASN A 63 -5.73 -12.05 -7.15
N LYS A 64 -5.76 -12.76 -8.29
CA LYS A 64 -5.02 -14.02 -8.49
C LYS A 64 -3.54 -13.81 -8.75
N ASP A 65 -3.16 -12.63 -9.24
CA ASP A 65 -1.79 -12.33 -9.59
C ASP A 65 -0.90 -12.29 -8.35
N LYS A 66 -0.06 -13.32 -8.26
CA LYS A 66 0.99 -13.44 -7.27
C LYS A 66 2.32 -13.52 -7.99
N ALA A 67 3.30 -12.80 -7.48
CA ALA A 67 4.68 -12.96 -7.92
C ALA A 67 5.55 -13.44 -6.77
N GLN A 68 6.45 -14.38 -7.07
CA GLN A 68 7.56 -14.71 -6.19
C GLN A 68 8.78 -13.93 -6.66
N VAL A 69 9.37 -13.15 -5.76
CA VAL A 69 10.48 -12.26 -6.09
C VAL A 69 11.54 -12.28 -5.01
N LYS A 70 12.79 -12.10 -5.43
CA LYS A 70 13.92 -11.95 -4.52
C LYS A 70 14.04 -10.51 -4.02
N VAL A 71 14.26 -10.39 -2.72
CA VAL A 71 14.56 -9.10 -2.07
C VAL A 71 16.05 -8.81 -2.25
N LEU A 72 16.36 -7.66 -2.83
CA LEU A 72 17.73 -7.16 -3.01
C LEU A 72 18.27 -6.55 -1.72
N SER A 73 17.46 -5.73 -1.05
CA SER A 73 17.79 -5.10 0.22
C SER A 73 16.52 -4.65 0.97
N VAL A 74 16.65 -4.32 2.25
CA VAL A 74 15.58 -3.70 3.03
C VAL A 74 16.07 -2.35 3.51
N THR A 75 15.52 -1.27 2.95
CA THR A 75 15.95 0.10 3.23
C THR A 75 15.06 0.74 4.30
N PRO A 76 15.62 1.32 5.37
CA PRO A 76 14.84 2.09 6.35
C PRO A 76 14.42 3.46 5.81
N GLN A 77 13.13 3.78 5.91
CA GLN A 77 12.61 5.11 5.65
C GLN A 77 12.08 5.76 6.94
N VAL A 78 12.52 6.98 7.23
CA VAL A 78 12.09 7.73 8.41
C VAL A 78 10.80 8.50 8.10
N GLY A 79 9.71 8.13 8.77
CA GLY A 79 8.43 8.82 8.65
C GLY A 79 8.40 10.14 9.43
N ARG A 80 7.42 11.00 9.09
CA ARG A 80 7.23 12.32 9.73
C ARG A 80 7.03 12.27 11.25
N THR A 81 6.54 11.16 11.79
CA THR A 81 6.32 10.92 13.22
C THR A 81 7.50 10.20 13.90
N GLY A 82 8.58 9.92 13.18
CA GLY A 82 9.73 9.18 13.67
C GLY A 82 9.68 7.67 13.42
N LYS A 83 8.54 7.11 13.01
CA LYS A 83 8.44 5.69 12.65
C LYS A 83 9.39 5.32 11.52
N ILE A 84 10.23 4.31 11.73
CA ILE A 84 11.11 3.74 10.72
C ILE A 84 10.34 2.64 9.98
N THR A 85 10.04 2.90 8.72
CA THR A 85 9.34 1.97 7.84
C THR A 85 10.36 1.18 7.01
N PRO A 86 10.39 -0.15 7.11
CA PRO A 86 11.22 -0.97 6.23
C PRO A 86 10.61 -1.04 4.83
N VAL A 87 11.42 -0.81 3.80
CA VAL A 87 11.02 -0.93 2.39
C VAL A 87 11.91 -1.98 1.73
N ALA A 88 11.31 -3.07 1.28
CA ALA A 88 12.01 -4.09 0.50
C ALA A 88 12.24 -3.55 -0.92
N GLU A 89 13.50 -3.48 -1.32
CA GLU A 89 13.94 -3.26 -2.70
C GLU A 89 13.99 -4.63 -3.39
N LEU A 90 13.39 -4.75 -4.55
CA LEU A 90 13.06 -6.03 -5.19
C LEU A 90 13.74 -6.14 -6.55
N GLU A 91 14.02 -7.36 -6.99
CA GLU A 91 14.30 -7.61 -8.41
C GLU A 91 13.09 -7.16 -9.24
N PRO A 92 13.28 -6.38 -10.33
CA PRO A 92 12.17 -5.87 -11.14
C PRO A 92 11.25 -7.01 -11.59
N THR A 93 9.98 -6.97 -11.15
CA THR A 93 9.04 -8.08 -11.35
C THR A 93 7.74 -7.56 -11.92
N LEU A 94 7.32 -8.10 -13.07
CA LEU A 94 6.02 -7.78 -13.66
C LEU A 94 4.89 -8.41 -12.84
N LEU A 95 3.97 -7.59 -12.34
CA LEU A 95 2.82 -8.04 -11.56
C LEU A 95 1.60 -7.16 -11.89
N SER A 96 0.56 -7.78 -12.47
CA SER A 96 -0.67 -7.11 -12.90
C SER A 96 -0.39 -5.88 -13.77
N GLY A 97 0.37 -6.07 -14.86
CA GLY A 97 0.67 -5.01 -15.83
C GLY A 97 1.64 -3.91 -15.37
N ALA A 98 2.20 -3.98 -14.15
CA ALA A 98 3.22 -3.03 -13.69
C ALA A 98 4.50 -3.73 -13.24
N THR A 99 5.64 -3.08 -13.47
CA THR A 99 6.92 -3.54 -12.94
C THR A 99 7.06 -3.07 -11.49
N ILE A 100 7.09 -4.03 -10.57
CA ILE A 100 7.25 -3.78 -9.14
C ILE A 100 8.73 -3.90 -8.78
N VAL A 101 9.25 -2.83 -8.18
CA VAL A 101 10.63 -2.72 -7.71
C VAL A 101 10.73 -2.53 -6.20
N ARG A 102 9.61 -2.19 -5.54
CA ARG A 102 9.56 -1.89 -4.10
C ARG A 102 8.28 -2.37 -3.47
N ALA A 103 8.37 -2.86 -2.24
CA ALA A 103 7.22 -3.19 -1.40
C ALA A 103 7.47 -2.81 0.07
N THR A 104 6.42 -2.45 0.80
CA THR A 104 6.55 -2.14 2.23
C THR A 104 6.69 -3.42 3.05
N GLY A 105 7.63 -3.44 4.00
CA GLY A 105 7.72 -4.46 5.06
C GLY A 105 6.83 -4.16 6.26
N HIS A 106 5.96 -3.13 6.17
CA HIS A 106 5.03 -2.64 7.18
C HIS A 106 5.67 -2.05 8.46
N HIS A 107 6.45 -2.83 9.20
CA HIS A 107 7.20 -2.41 10.40
C HIS A 107 8.27 -3.45 10.75
N TYR A 108 9.32 -3.03 11.47
CA TYR A 108 10.46 -3.90 11.77
C TYR A 108 10.13 -5.11 12.65
N GLY A 109 9.06 -5.07 13.46
CA GLY A 109 8.57 -6.26 14.16
C GLY A 109 8.20 -7.39 13.19
N LEU A 110 7.44 -7.08 12.12
CA LEU A 110 7.06 -8.05 11.09
C LEU A 110 8.27 -8.51 10.27
N VAL A 111 9.19 -7.59 9.97
CA VAL A 111 10.44 -7.93 9.27
C VAL A 111 11.23 -8.97 10.06
N LYS A 112 11.34 -8.78 11.38
CA LYS A 112 12.01 -9.72 12.30
C LYS A 112 11.25 -11.05 12.38
N GLU A 113 9.93 -11.01 12.55
CA GLU A 113 9.07 -12.19 12.64
C GLU A 113 9.15 -13.07 11.39
N GLN A 114 9.10 -12.46 10.20
CA GLN A 114 9.06 -13.18 8.93
C GLN A 114 10.45 -13.50 8.35
N GLY A 115 11.53 -12.97 8.93
CA GLY A 115 12.88 -13.13 8.39
C GLY A 115 13.07 -12.43 7.03
N LEU A 116 12.48 -11.23 6.89
CA LEU A 116 12.57 -10.42 5.67
C LEU A 116 13.93 -9.70 5.61
N GLY A 117 14.88 -10.28 4.89
CA GLY A 117 16.22 -9.73 4.70
C GLY A 117 16.66 -9.71 3.23
N ALA A 118 17.85 -9.18 2.96
CA ALA A 118 18.47 -9.27 1.64
C ALA A 118 18.70 -10.74 1.25
N GLY A 119 18.26 -11.13 0.06
CA GLY A 119 18.30 -12.51 -0.43
C GLY A 119 17.09 -13.36 -0.03
N SER A 120 16.14 -12.83 0.73
CA SER A 120 14.86 -13.51 0.97
C SER A 120 14.03 -13.63 -0.31
N ILE A 121 13.17 -14.65 -0.37
CA ILE A 121 12.18 -14.81 -1.44
C ILE A 121 10.81 -14.57 -0.83
N ILE A 122 10.03 -13.67 -1.44
CA ILE A 122 8.72 -13.25 -0.94
C ILE A 122 7.63 -13.51 -1.97
N GLU A 123 6.40 -13.67 -1.50
CA GLU A 123 5.19 -13.65 -2.33
C GLU A 123 4.55 -12.25 -2.27
N LEU A 124 4.31 -11.65 -3.43
CA LEU A 124 3.66 -10.34 -3.59
C LEU A 124 2.27 -10.45 -4.18
N THR A 125 1.38 -9.54 -3.79
CA THR A 125 0.14 -9.20 -4.50
C THR A 125 0.02 -7.70 -4.68
N ARG A 126 -0.83 -7.23 -5.60
CA ARG A 126 -1.17 -5.81 -5.71
C ARG A 126 -2.59 -5.57 -5.24
N SER A 127 -2.76 -5.01 -4.05
CA SER A 127 -4.08 -4.67 -3.52
C SER A 127 -4.78 -3.67 -4.44
N GLY A 128 -5.94 -4.06 -4.97
CA GLY A 128 -6.71 -3.27 -5.94
C GLY A 128 -5.94 -2.93 -7.23
N LEU A 129 -4.98 -3.77 -7.63
CA LEU A 129 -4.07 -3.54 -8.76
C LEU A 129 -3.21 -2.27 -8.64
N VAL A 130 -3.08 -1.69 -7.45
CA VAL A 130 -2.31 -0.43 -7.23
C VAL A 130 -1.13 -0.66 -6.30
N ILE A 131 -1.38 -1.11 -5.06
CA ILE A 131 -0.37 -1.10 -3.99
C ILE A 131 0.25 -2.49 -3.82
N PRO A 132 1.57 -2.67 -4.07
CA PRO A 132 2.26 -3.91 -3.78
C PRO A 132 2.27 -4.23 -2.28
N LYS A 133 1.91 -5.46 -1.94
CA LYS A 133 1.89 -5.99 -0.58
C LYS A 133 2.66 -7.30 -0.51
N ILE A 134 3.51 -7.42 0.50
CA ILE A 134 4.16 -8.68 0.86
C ILE A 134 3.13 -9.55 1.58
N ASN A 135 2.80 -10.71 1.01
CA ASN A 135 1.88 -11.67 1.62
C ASN A 135 2.59 -12.51 2.68
N LYS A 136 3.76 -13.04 2.33
CA LYS A 136 4.60 -13.90 3.17
C LYS A 136 6.02 -13.98 2.64
N VAL A 137 6.94 -14.31 3.53
CA VAL A 137 8.31 -14.69 3.19
C VAL A 137 8.34 -16.20 2.95
N LEU A 138 8.71 -16.62 1.74
CA LEU A 138 8.83 -18.03 1.33
C LEU A 138 10.19 -18.63 1.71
N LYS A 139 11.24 -17.81 1.63
CA LYS A 139 12.60 -18.16 2.08
C LYS A 139 13.15 -16.98 2.86
N SER A 140 13.42 -17.19 4.15
CA SER A 140 13.98 -16.16 5.02
C SER A 140 15.46 -15.92 4.74
N ALA A 141 15.92 -14.75 5.16
CA ALA A 141 17.33 -14.36 5.17
C ALA A 141 17.65 -13.61 6.47
N ALA A 142 18.94 -13.36 6.72
CA ALA A 142 19.36 -12.55 7.86
C ALA A 142 18.72 -11.16 7.76
N VAL A 143 18.04 -10.75 8.84
CA VAL A 143 17.37 -9.45 8.92
C VAL A 143 18.38 -8.42 9.38
N ASP A 144 18.49 -7.33 8.62
CA ASP A 144 19.23 -6.14 9.01
C ASP A 144 18.27 -5.12 9.63
N ILE A 145 18.45 -4.81 10.91
CA ILE A 145 17.66 -3.82 11.63
C ILE A 145 18.60 -2.68 12.00
N PRO A 146 18.37 -1.45 11.53
CA PRO A 146 19.23 -0.34 11.86
C PRO A 146 19.16 -0.04 13.36
N ASP A 147 20.32 0.24 13.96
CA ASP A 147 20.45 0.67 15.35
C ASP A 147 20.35 2.20 15.50
N HIS A 148 20.73 2.93 14.46
CA HIS A 148 20.69 4.39 14.38
C HIS A 148 19.79 4.88 13.24
N CYS A 149 19.19 6.04 13.45
CA CYS A 149 18.30 6.68 12.49
C CYS A 149 19.07 7.10 11.22
N PRO A 150 18.69 6.65 10.02
CA PRO A 150 19.41 6.98 8.79
C PRO A 150 19.30 8.47 8.40
N SER A 151 18.42 9.23 9.06
CA SER A 151 18.28 10.68 8.81
C SER A 151 19.09 11.56 9.76
N CYS A 152 19.34 11.13 11.01
CA CYS A 152 19.93 11.99 12.03
C CYS A 152 20.99 11.33 12.90
N GLY A 153 21.23 10.03 12.73
CA GLY A 153 22.20 9.27 13.52
C GLY A 153 21.76 8.95 14.95
N GLU A 154 20.61 9.44 15.43
CA GLU A 154 20.13 9.13 16.78
C GLU A 154 19.86 7.63 16.96
N LYS A 155 20.17 7.08 18.14
CA LYS A 155 19.82 5.71 18.50
C LYS A 155 18.31 5.47 18.42
N LEU A 156 17.91 4.41 17.72
CA LEU A 156 16.53 4.03 17.55
C LEU A 156 15.99 3.30 18.79
N GLN A 157 14.69 3.46 19.03
CA GLN A 157 13.99 2.82 20.15
C GLN A 157 12.82 1.98 19.64
N TRP A 158 12.55 0.88 20.32
CA TRP A 158 11.39 0.04 20.03
C TRP A 158 10.18 0.51 20.83
N GLU A 159 9.06 0.68 20.13
CA GLU A 159 7.73 0.86 20.70
C GLU A 159 6.85 -0.28 20.17
N SER A 160 6.69 -1.33 20.97
CA SER A 160 6.08 -2.59 20.54
C SER A 160 6.74 -3.12 19.26
N ASP A 161 6.00 -3.26 18.15
CA ASP A 161 6.53 -3.77 16.88
C ASP A 161 7.13 -2.68 15.97
N PHE A 162 7.15 -1.43 16.43
CA PHE A 162 7.63 -0.28 15.67
C PHE A 162 9.01 0.15 16.14
N LEU A 163 9.89 0.39 15.17
CA LEU A 163 11.18 1.03 15.40
C LEU A 163 11.03 2.53 15.18
N MET A 164 11.51 3.34 16.13
CA MET A 164 11.18 4.76 16.24
C MET A 164 12.44 5.61 16.41
N CYS A 165 12.49 6.73 15.67
CA CYS A 165 13.40 7.83 15.90
C CYS A 165 12.75 8.83 16.87
N VAL A 166 13.26 8.90 18.10
CA VAL A 166 12.74 9.78 19.17
C VAL A 166 13.27 11.22 19.10
N ASN A 167 14.20 11.52 18.19
CA ASN A 167 14.74 12.87 17.98
C ASN A 167 13.75 13.76 17.20
N HIS A 168 12.57 14.00 17.77
CA HIS A 168 11.45 14.67 17.11
C HIS A 168 11.69 16.14 16.77
N ALA A 169 12.64 16.79 17.45
CA ALA A 169 12.93 18.21 17.33
C ALA A 169 13.95 18.52 16.22
N ILE A 170 14.93 17.63 16.02
CA ILE A 170 16.09 17.92 15.17
C ILE A 170 16.12 17.04 13.92
N CYS A 171 15.53 15.84 13.97
CA CYS A 171 15.59 14.88 12.87
C CYS A 171 15.10 15.49 11.54
N PRO A 172 15.97 15.61 10.51
CA PRO A 172 15.64 16.27 9.25
C PRO A 172 14.39 15.68 8.58
N ALA A 173 14.31 14.35 8.48
CA ALA A 173 13.16 13.67 7.87
C ALA A 173 11.85 13.97 8.60
N GLN A 174 11.88 14.08 9.94
CA GLN A 174 10.69 14.42 10.71
C GLN A 174 10.29 15.88 10.53
N VAL A 175 11.24 16.81 10.58
CA VAL A 175 10.97 18.25 10.41
C VAL A 175 10.41 18.52 9.01
N ILE A 176 11.10 18.04 7.96
CA ILE A 176 10.66 18.17 6.56
C ILE A 176 9.28 17.53 6.39
N GLY A 177 9.08 16.31 6.90
CA GLY A 177 7.82 15.60 6.80
C GLY A 177 6.65 16.30 7.51
N LYS A 178 6.88 16.89 8.69
CA LYS A 178 5.88 17.66 9.45
C LYS A 178 5.49 18.94 8.72
N MET A 179 6.47 19.69 8.22
CA MET A 179 6.24 20.94 7.47
C MET A 179 5.48 20.65 6.17
N ALA A 180 5.91 19.67 5.37
CA ALA A 180 5.22 19.30 4.14
C ALA A 180 3.78 18.80 4.41
N TYR A 181 3.58 18.04 5.49
CA TYR A 181 2.26 17.58 5.89
C TYR A 181 1.35 18.75 6.31
N PHE A 182 1.87 19.75 7.02
CA PHE A 182 1.10 20.94 7.41
C PHE A 182 0.51 21.67 6.20
N PHE A 183 1.34 22.00 5.20
CA PHE A 183 0.85 22.68 3.98
C PHE A 183 -0.10 21.81 3.17
N LYS A 184 0.16 20.49 3.11
CA LYS A 184 -0.77 19.54 2.46
C LYS A 184 -2.17 19.57 3.11
N ILE A 185 -2.26 19.66 4.43
CA ILE A 185 -3.54 19.69 5.15
C ILE A 185 -4.25 21.04 5.01
N LEU A 186 -3.50 22.15 4.96
CA LEU A 186 -4.09 23.46 4.70
C LEU A 186 -4.74 23.56 3.31
N ALA A 187 -4.26 22.79 2.32
CA ALA A 187 -4.81 22.64 0.97
C ALA A 187 -4.96 23.92 0.11
N ASN A 188 -4.66 25.10 0.66
CA ASN A 188 -4.77 26.40 -0.02
C ASN A 188 -3.41 26.98 -0.47
N ASN A 189 -2.31 26.24 -0.31
CA ASN A 189 -0.96 26.70 -0.61
C ASN A 189 -0.22 25.69 -1.49
N ASP A 190 -0.17 25.96 -2.79
CA ASP A 190 0.62 25.19 -3.74
C ASP A 190 2.12 25.52 -3.61
N GLY A 191 2.98 24.61 -4.06
CA GLY A 191 4.43 24.81 -4.10
C GLY A 191 5.19 24.36 -2.84
N PHE A 192 4.53 24.04 -1.73
CA PHE A 192 5.16 23.55 -0.49
C PHE A 192 5.28 22.02 -0.41
N GLY A 193 5.64 21.38 -1.53
CA GLY A 193 5.95 19.95 -1.59
C GLY A 193 7.27 19.59 -0.87
N ILE A 194 7.55 18.28 -0.75
CA ILE A 194 8.75 17.76 -0.07
C ILE A 194 10.04 18.41 -0.59
N ALA A 195 10.18 18.58 -1.90
CA ALA A 195 11.37 19.17 -2.51
C ALA A 195 11.59 20.63 -2.07
N THR A 196 10.53 21.45 -2.05
CA THR A 196 10.60 22.85 -1.61
C THR A 196 10.92 22.93 -0.12
N ILE A 197 10.21 22.16 0.71
CA ILE A 197 10.46 22.13 2.16
C ILE A 197 11.89 21.68 2.46
N LYS A 198 12.43 20.71 1.71
CA LYS A 198 13.82 20.29 1.84
C LYS A 198 14.79 21.44 1.54
N LYS A 199 14.55 22.25 0.51
CA LYS A 199 15.36 23.45 0.23
C LYS A 199 15.29 24.47 1.37
N LEU A 200 14.10 24.73 1.91
CA LEU A 200 13.94 25.61 3.07
C LEU A 200 14.72 25.08 4.28
N TYR A 201 14.68 23.76 4.50
CA TYR A 201 15.50 23.10 5.52
C TYR A 201 17.00 23.25 5.23
N GLU A 202 17.47 23.10 4.01
CA GLU A 202 18.88 23.34 3.68
C GLU A 202 19.31 24.79 3.98
N HIS A 203 18.38 25.76 3.89
CA HIS A 203 18.62 27.19 4.18
C HIS A 203 18.27 27.62 5.63
N GLY A 204 18.22 26.68 6.57
CA GLY A 204 18.08 27.00 8.01
C GLY A 204 16.64 27.17 8.51
N ILE A 205 15.62 27.04 7.66
CA ILE A 205 14.22 27.06 8.09
C ILE A 205 13.87 25.70 8.70
N ARG A 206 13.48 25.68 9.98
CA ARG A 206 13.21 24.47 10.77
C ARG A 206 11.78 24.40 11.29
N LYS A 207 11.04 25.51 11.24
CA LYS A 207 9.67 25.63 11.76
C LYS A 207 8.79 26.34 10.74
N ILE A 208 7.50 26.04 10.80
CA ILE A 208 6.49 26.68 9.93
C ILE A 208 6.43 28.19 10.19
N SER A 209 6.59 28.64 11.45
CA SER A 209 6.57 30.07 11.82
C SER A 209 7.74 30.90 11.27
N GLN A 210 8.68 30.27 10.55
CA GLN A 210 9.82 30.93 9.92
C GLN A 210 9.62 31.09 8.39
N ILE A 211 8.49 30.61 7.86
CA ILE A 211 8.02 30.80 6.48
C ILE A 211 7.00 31.93 6.50
#